data_AF-A0A0S4QIT5-F1
#
_entry.id   AF-A0A0S4QIT5-F1
#
_cell.length_a   1.000
_cell.length_b   1.000
_cell.length_c   1.000
_cell.angle_alpha   90.00
_cell.angle_beta   90.00
_cell.angle_gamma   90.00
#
_symmetry.space_group_name_H-M   'P 1'
#
loop_
_entity.id
_entity.type
_entity.pdbx_description
1 polymer ?
#
loop_
_entity_poly.entity_id
_entity_poly.type
_entity_poly.pdbx_seq_one_letter_code
_entity_poly.pdbx_strand_id
1 'polypeptide(L)'
;MGTSQTGGNQTGSSQTGGRGPRRHAREEWPPAETQLILGRLGELSALVQEQARIPDNQEVASWLARLLVVRSCGYLEQTVVVTSRAYISRTSNGMVRNFALGALKRAPNPSADALGELALRFDPALKSELRALLGANDQRLRRELNYLVELRNKIAHGQNENVGVAKALILKEVACEVADWYILRFRPR
;
A
#
# COMPACT_ATOMS: atom_id res chain seq x y z
N MET A 1 28.87 -48.99 -53.65
CA MET A 1 29.09 -47.72 -54.37
C MET A 1 27.75 -47.00 -54.44
N GLY A 2 27.76 -45.69 -54.20
CA GLY A 2 26.72 -44.97 -53.45
C GLY A 2 25.40 -44.74 -54.16
N THR A 3 24.33 -44.74 -53.36
CA THR A 3 23.07 -44.05 -53.65
C THR A 3 22.79 -43.08 -52.50
N SER A 4 22.76 -41.79 -52.83
CA SER A 4 22.48 -40.70 -51.89
C SER A 4 21.06 -40.19 -52.10
N GLN A 5 20.29 -40.26 -51.01
CA GLN A 5 19.30 -39.31 -50.48
C GLN A 5 18.34 -38.57 -51.42
N THR A 6 17.04 -38.64 -51.10
CA THR A 6 16.33 -37.52 -50.44
C THR A 6 15.06 -38.04 -49.77
N GLY A 7 15.01 -37.90 -48.44
CA GLY A 7 13.81 -38.12 -47.63
C GLY A 7 13.00 -36.84 -47.48
N GLY A 8 11.69 -36.98 -47.34
CA GLY A 8 10.81 -35.86 -47.03
C GLY A 8 9.46 -36.37 -46.55
N ASN A 9 9.30 -36.53 -45.23
CA ASN A 9 7.98 -36.52 -44.62
C ASN A 9 8.09 -36.35 -43.08
N GLN A 10 7.95 -35.12 -42.57
CA GLN A 10 7.57 -34.79 -41.18
C GLN A 10 6.98 -33.36 -41.14
N THR A 11 5.67 -33.26 -40.85
CA THR A 11 5.05 -32.72 -39.62
C THR A 11 4.99 -31.19 -39.51
N GLY A 12 3.78 -30.68 -39.25
CA GLY A 12 3.54 -29.24 -39.04
C GLY A 12 2.08 -28.91 -38.77
N SER A 13 1.48 -29.57 -37.77
CA SER A 13 0.14 -29.26 -37.27
C SER A 13 0.15 -27.92 -36.53
N SER A 14 -0.23 -26.84 -37.21
CA SER A 14 -0.42 -25.52 -36.60
C SER A 14 -1.79 -25.43 -35.93
N GLN A 15 -1.87 -25.82 -34.67
CA GLN A 15 -2.98 -25.42 -33.79
C GLN A 15 -2.82 -23.94 -33.44
N THR A 16 -3.56 -23.07 -34.12
CA THR A 16 -3.81 -21.69 -33.73
C THR A 16 -4.79 -21.67 -32.55
N GLY A 17 -4.26 -21.86 -31.34
CA GLY A 17 -4.98 -21.62 -30.09
C GLY A 17 -5.25 -20.13 -29.92
N GLY A 18 -6.37 -19.66 -30.46
CA GLY A 18 -6.90 -18.31 -30.24
C GLY A 18 -7.09 -18.07 -28.74
N ARG A 19 -6.19 -17.28 -28.15
CA ARG A 19 -6.28 -16.84 -26.76
C ARG A 19 -7.37 -15.77 -26.70
N GLY A 20 -8.61 -16.19 -26.48
CA GLY A 20 -9.73 -15.29 -26.23
C GLY A 20 -9.41 -14.30 -25.10
N PRO A 21 -10.10 -13.15 -25.04
CA PRO A 21 -9.84 -12.13 -24.04
C PRO A 21 -9.91 -12.79 -22.67
N ARG A 22 -8.80 -12.72 -21.92
CA ARG A 22 -8.77 -13.15 -20.52
C ARG A 22 -9.88 -12.38 -19.84
N ARG A 23 -10.98 -13.04 -19.48
CA ARG A 23 -11.95 -12.50 -18.54
C ARG A 23 -11.11 -12.09 -17.34
N HIS A 24 -10.95 -10.78 -17.12
CA HIS A 24 -10.35 -10.30 -15.89
C HIS A 24 -11.23 -10.89 -14.79
N ALA A 25 -10.74 -11.95 -14.13
CA ALA A 25 -11.32 -12.37 -12.87
C ALA A 25 -11.47 -11.09 -12.05
N ARG A 26 -12.67 -10.83 -11.51
CA ARG A 26 -12.90 -9.67 -10.66
C ARG A 26 -11.95 -9.81 -9.48
N GLU A 27 -10.74 -9.28 -9.62
CA GLU A 27 -9.74 -9.26 -8.57
C GLU A 27 -10.36 -8.50 -7.39
N GLU A 28 -10.31 -9.14 -6.23
CA GLU A 28 -10.80 -8.60 -4.97
C GLU A 28 -10.26 -7.20 -4.70
N TRP A 29 -11.07 -6.39 -4.02
CA TRP A 29 -10.73 -5.02 -3.64
C TRP A 29 -10.90 -4.85 -2.13
N PRO A 30 -9.91 -4.30 -1.40
CA PRO A 30 -8.62 -3.78 -1.89
C PRO A 30 -7.70 -4.88 -2.45
N PRO A 31 -6.64 -4.52 -3.19
CA PRO A 31 -5.69 -5.50 -3.72
C PRO A 31 -5.18 -6.47 -2.63
N ALA A 32 -4.98 -7.74 -2.98
CA ALA A 32 -4.61 -8.79 -2.02
C ALA A 32 -3.35 -8.44 -1.19
N GLU A 33 -2.39 -7.73 -1.79
CA GLU A 33 -1.21 -7.24 -1.09
C GLU A 33 -1.57 -6.26 0.04
N THR A 34 -2.50 -5.34 -0.20
CA THR A 34 -3.02 -4.42 0.83
C THR A 34 -3.70 -5.20 1.96
N GLN A 35 -4.51 -6.21 1.64
CA GLN A 35 -5.17 -7.06 2.63
C GLN A 35 -4.15 -7.81 3.50
N LEU A 36 -3.13 -8.39 2.87
CA LEU A 36 -2.06 -9.12 3.56
C LEU A 36 -1.28 -8.22 4.53
N ILE A 37 -0.91 -7.01 4.11
CA ILE A 37 -0.15 -6.09 4.96
C ILE A 37 -1.01 -5.61 6.14
N LEU A 38 -2.31 -5.33 5.90
CA LEU A 38 -3.24 -4.97 6.97
C LEU A 38 -3.42 -6.10 7.99
N GLY A 39 -3.54 -7.35 7.54
CA GLY A 39 -3.61 -8.52 8.43
C GLY A 39 -2.39 -8.63 9.34
N ARG A 40 -1.18 -8.56 8.76
CA ARG A 40 0.09 -8.58 9.52
C ARG A 40 0.22 -7.38 10.48
N LEU A 41 -0.30 -6.22 10.11
CA LEU A 41 -0.33 -5.05 10.99
C LEU A 41 -1.27 -5.28 12.19
N GLY A 42 -2.41 -5.94 11.96
CA GLY A 42 -3.34 -6.37 13.00
C GLY A 42 -2.71 -7.37 13.97
N GLU A 43 -2.04 -8.39 13.45
CA GLU A 43 -1.30 -9.38 14.26
C GLU A 43 -0.25 -8.71 15.15
N LEU A 44 0.54 -7.78 14.60
CA LEU A 44 1.52 -7.01 15.37
C LEU A 44 0.86 -6.14 16.45
N SER A 45 -0.25 -5.49 16.13
CA SER A 45 -1.02 -4.70 17.09
C SER A 45 -1.53 -5.57 18.25
N ALA A 46 -2.00 -6.78 17.98
CA ALA A 46 -2.42 -7.72 19.00
C ALA A 46 -1.25 -8.16 19.89
N LEU A 47 -0.10 -8.47 19.28
CA LEU A 47 1.11 -8.85 20.01
C LEU A 47 1.61 -7.71 20.92
N VAL A 48 1.60 -6.46 20.45
CA VAL A 48 1.94 -5.28 21.27
C VAL A 48 1.04 -5.21 22.51
N GLN A 49 -0.27 -5.39 22.34
CA GLN A 49 -1.23 -5.33 23.45
C GLN A 49 -1.05 -6.48 24.44
N GLU A 50 -0.78 -7.69 23.94
CA GLU A 50 -0.51 -8.86 24.78
C GLU A 50 0.72 -8.64 25.65
N GLN A 51 1.85 -8.23 25.05
CA GLN A 51 3.09 -8.00 25.78
C GLN A 51 2.99 -6.85 26.78
N ALA A 52 2.20 -5.81 26.47
CA ALA A 52 1.98 -4.68 27.39
C ALA A 52 1.24 -5.07 28.68
N ARG A 53 0.46 -6.15 28.67
CA ARG A 53 -0.27 -6.65 29.85
C ARG A 53 0.60 -7.45 30.82
N ILE A 54 1.78 -7.88 30.38
CA ILE A 54 2.73 -8.64 31.20
C ILE A 54 3.63 -7.62 31.93
N PRO A 55 3.60 -7.55 33.28
CA PRO A 55 4.36 -6.54 34.03
C PRO A 55 5.86 -6.52 33.74
N ASP A 56 6.47 -7.68 33.53
CA ASP A 56 7.91 -7.79 33.28
C ASP A 56 8.32 -7.51 31.81
N ASN A 57 7.35 -7.41 30.89
CA ASN A 57 7.62 -7.24 29.46
C ASN A 57 7.47 -5.81 28.95
N GLN A 58 7.50 -4.80 29.83
CA GLN A 58 7.31 -3.40 29.41
C GLN A 58 8.35 -2.93 28.39
N GLU A 59 9.59 -3.40 28.51
CA GLU A 59 10.64 -3.12 27.52
C GLU A 59 10.33 -3.76 26.17
N VAL A 60 9.91 -5.04 26.16
CA VAL A 60 9.49 -5.75 24.94
C VAL A 60 8.31 -5.04 24.28
N ALA A 61 7.30 -4.66 25.06
CA ALA A 61 6.15 -3.91 24.56
C ALA A 61 6.56 -2.56 23.96
N SER A 62 7.54 -1.87 24.55
CA SER A 62 8.12 -0.63 24.03
C SER A 62 8.80 -0.84 22.67
N TRP A 63 9.61 -1.90 22.52
CA TRP A 63 10.23 -2.24 21.23
C TRP A 63 9.21 -2.60 20.16
N LEU A 64 8.19 -3.39 20.51
CA LEU A 64 7.11 -3.74 19.61
C LEU A 64 6.27 -2.51 19.22
N ALA A 65 6.05 -1.56 20.13
CA ALA A 65 5.37 -0.30 19.83
C ALA A 65 6.14 0.52 18.78
N ARG A 66 7.47 0.60 18.88
CA ARG A 66 8.31 1.21 17.84
C ARG A 66 8.17 0.50 16.49
N LEU A 67 8.19 -0.84 16.50
CA LEU A 67 7.96 -1.61 15.29
C LEU A 67 6.56 -1.35 14.70
N LEU A 68 5.53 -1.25 15.54
CA LEU A 68 4.16 -0.94 15.11
C LEU A 68 4.07 0.42 14.42
N VAL A 69 4.76 1.44 14.92
CA VAL A 69 4.85 2.76 14.27
C VAL A 69 5.45 2.63 12.87
N VAL A 70 6.60 1.96 12.75
CA VAL A 70 7.28 1.76 11.47
C VAL A 70 6.38 1.00 10.49
N ARG A 71 5.73 -0.08 10.95
CA ARG A 71 4.84 -0.91 10.13
C ARG A 71 3.55 -0.19 9.75
N SER A 72 3.03 0.70 10.60
CA SER A 72 1.85 1.52 10.29
C SER A 72 2.14 2.52 9.18
N CYS A 73 3.29 3.20 9.24
CA CYS A 73 3.73 4.09 8.16
C CYS A 73 3.94 3.32 6.85
N GLY A 74 4.63 2.18 6.90
CA GLY A 74 4.86 1.33 5.73
C GLY A 74 3.57 0.75 5.13
N TYR A 75 2.58 0.43 5.96
CA TYR A 75 1.27 -0.01 5.49
C TYR A 75 0.55 1.10 4.70
N LEU A 76 0.55 2.33 5.22
CA LEU A 76 -0.06 3.46 4.51
C LEU A 76 0.64 3.73 3.18
N GLU A 77 1.99 3.79 3.19
CA GLU A 77 2.80 3.95 1.97
C GLU A 77 2.45 2.92 0.90
N GLN A 78 2.45 1.65 1.28
CA GLN A 78 2.22 0.56 0.34
C GLN A 78 0.76 0.56 -0.15
N THR A 79 -0.20 0.81 0.74
CA THR A 79 -1.62 0.86 0.37
C THR A 79 -1.89 1.94 -0.66
N VAL A 80 -1.35 3.15 -0.44
CA VAL A 80 -1.51 4.28 -1.37
C VAL A 80 -0.95 3.92 -2.74
N VAL A 81 0.26 3.35 -2.81
CA VAL A 81 0.88 2.98 -4.09
C VAL A 81 0.14 1.84 -4.79
N VAL A 82 -0.18 0.78 -4.06
CA VAL A 82 -0.81 -0.42 -4.62
C VAL A 82 -2.21 -0.12 -5.13
N THR A 83 -3.02 0.60 -4.37
CA THR A 83 -4.38 1.00 -4.79
C THR A 83 -4.34 1.94 -5.99
N SER A 84 -3.46 2.94 -5.99
CA SER A 84 -3.27 3.86 -7.12
C SER A 84 -2.85 3.13 -8.40
N ARG A 85 -1.89 2.20 -8.31
CA ARG A 85 -1.42 1.41 -9.46
C ARG A 85 -2.50 0.46 -9.98
N ALA A 86 -3.25 -0.17 -9.09
CA ALA A 86 -4.34 -1.06 -9.45
C ALA A 86 -5.46 -0.29 -10.16
N TYR A 87 -5.83 0.90 -9.66
CA TYR A 87 -6.78 1.78 -10.30
C TYR A 87 -6.35 2.19 -11.72
N ILE A 88 -5.12 2.70 -11.88
CA ILE A 88 -4.58 3.08 -13.20
C ILE A 88 -4.59 1.88 -14.15
N SER A 89 -4.17 0.72 -13.67
CA SER A 89 -4.09 -0.49 -14.49
C SER A 89 -5.44 -0.98 -14.99
N ARG A 90 -6.53 -0.64 -14.29
CA ARG A 90 -7.90 -1.05 -14.63
C ARG A 90 -8.67 0.02 -15.42
N THR A 91 -8.30 1.30 -15.26
CA THR A 91 -9.04 2.44 -15.86
C THR A 91 -8.34 3.06 -17.07
N SER A 92 -7.10 2.66 -17.37
CA SER A 92 -6.32 3.22 -18.48
C SER A 92 -5.59 2.14 -19.27
N ASN A 93 -5.22 2.46 -20.52
CA ASN A 93 -4.53 1.55 -21.44
C ASN A 93 -3.39 2.26 -22.19
N GLY A 94 -2.51 1.48 -22.83
CA GLY A 94 -1.49 1.98 -23.76
C GLY A 94 -0.49 2.97 -23.14
N MET A 95 -0.13 3.99 -23.91
CA MET A 95 0.88 4.99 -23.51
C MET A 95 0.50 5.76 -22.23
N VAL A 96 -0.78 6.10 -22.06
CA VAL A 96 -1.29 6.81 -20.88
C VAL A 96 -1.08 5.97 -19.61
N ARG A 97 -1.40 4.68 -19.68
CA ARG A 97 -1.15 3.75 -18.56
C ARG A 97 0.34 3.68 -18.20
N ASN A 98 1.21 3.54 -19.20
CA ASN A 98 2.65 3.42 -18.97
C ASN A 98 3.24 4.71 -18.38
N PHE A 99 2.79 5.86 -18.86
CA PHE A 99 3.15 7.16 -18.31
C PHE A 99 2.71 7.29 -16.85
N ALA A 100 1.44 7.03 -16.55
CA ALA A 100 0.88 7.16 -15.21
C ALA A 100 1.51 6.19 -14.20
N LEU A 101 1.73 4.93 -14.57
CA LEU A 101 2.44 3.96 -13.73
C LEU A 101 3.91 4.37 -13.52
N GLY A 102 4.55 4.95 -14.54
CA GLY A 102 5.91 5.49 -14.45
C GLY A 102 6.03 6.64 -13.45
N ALA A 103 4.98 7.44 -13.27
CA ALA A 103 4.93 8.53 -12.29
C ALA A 103 4.81 8.03 -10.83
N LEU A 104 4.45 6.75 -10.60
CA LEU A 104 4.30 6.12 -9.29
C LEU A 104 5.47 5.21 -8.89
N LYS A 105 6.65 5.41 -9.47
CA LYS A 105 7.82 4.54 -9.23
C LYS A 105 8.33 4.53 -7.78
N ARG A 106 8.06 5.59 -7.01
CA ARG A 106 8.44 5.68 -5.59
C ARG A 106 7.24 6.10 -4.77
N ALA A 107 7.00 5.40 -3.66
CA ALA A 107 6.05 5.84 -2.64
C ALA A 107 6.60 7.13 -2.02
N PRO A 108 5.82 8.23 -1.98
CA PRO A 108 6.19 9.36 -1.16
C PRO A 108 6.13 8.97 0.31
N ASN A 109 6.94 9.63 1.14
CA ASN A 109 6.70 9.66 2.58
C ASN A 109 5.25 10.12 2.82
N PRO A 110 4.39 9.39 3.56
CA PRO A 110 2.95 9.58 3.49
C PRO A 110 2.50 10.72 4.42
N SER A 111 3.16 11.88 4.34
CA SER A 111 2.70 13.09 5.03
C SER A 111 1.40 13.59 4.43
N ALA A 112 0.63 14.35 5.21
CA ALA A 112 -0.63 14.94 4.75
C ALA A 112 -0.50 15.66 3.41
N ASP A 113 0.56 16.47 3.26
CA ASP A 113 0.79 17.26 2.06
C ASP A 113 1.17 16.37 0.87
N ALA A 114 2.06 15.39 1.06
CA ALA A 114 2.48 14.49 0.00
C ALA A 114 1.36 13.60 -0.53
N LEU A 115 0.48 13.12 0.37
CA LEU A 115 -0.72 12.39 0.01
C LEU A 115 -1.69 13.29 -0.79
N GLY A 116 -1.88 14.54 -0.35
CA GLY A 116 -2.65 15.54 -1.07
C GLY A 116 -2.13 15.81 -2.49
N GLU A 117 -0.81 15.97 -2.64
CA GLU A 117 -0.17 16.16 -3.96
C GLU A 117 -0.32 14.94 -4.86
N LEU A 118 -0.29 13.73 -4.29
CA LEU A 118 -0.57 12.52 -5.07
C LEU A 118 -2.04 12.49 -5.52
N ALA A 119 -3.00 12.77 -4.63
CA ALA A 119 -4.42 12.81 -4.97
C ALA A 119 -4.72 13.85 -6.08
N LEU A 120 -4.06 15.01 -6.03
CA LEU A 120 -4.17 16.06 -7.06
C LEU A 120 -3.78 15.58 -8.45
N ARG A 121 -2.78 14.69 -8.57
CA ARG A 121 -2.35 14.15 -9.87
C ARG A 121 -3.43 13.30 -10.54
N PHE A 122 -4.39 12.80 -9.77
CA PHE A 122 -5.56 12.09 -10.30
C PHE A 122 -6.70 13.05 -10.58
N ASP A 123 -7.06 13.89 -9.60
CA ASP A 123 -8.15 14.84 -9.71
C ASP A 123 -8.02 15.93 -8.62
N PRO A 124 -8.13 17.23 -8.95
CA PRO A 124 -8.19 18.31 -7.96
C PRO A 124 -9.29 18.15 -6.88
N ALA A 125 -10.42 17.53 -7.22
CA ALA A 125 -11.49 17.23 -6.28
C ALA A 125 -11.04 16.25 -5.19
N LEU A 126 -10.23 15.24 -5.55
CA LEU A 126 -9.71 14.26 -4.60
C LEU A 126 -8.77 14.90 -3.57
N LYS A 127 -7.91 15.85 -3.97
CA LYS A 127 -7.10 16.62 -3.02
C LYS A 127 -7.97 17.42 -2.05
N SER A 128 -9.03 18.02 -2.55
CA SER A 128 -9.96 18.81 -1.73
C SER A 128 -10.72 17.94 -0.73
N GLU A 129 -11.18 16.76 -1.15
CA GLU A 129 -11.81 15.76 -0.29
C GLU A 129 -10.87 15.23 0.80
N LEU A 130 -9.64 14.86 0.43
CA LEU A 130 -8.64 14.39 1.39
C LEU A 130 -8.28 15.49 2.38
N ARG A 131 -8.14 16.75 1.92
CA ARG A 131 -7.91 17.90 2.80
C ARG A 131 -9.05 18.11 3.79
N ALA A 132 -10.30 17.92 3.36
CA ALA A 132 -11.45 18.01 4.24
C ALA A 132 -11.44 16.90 5.31
N LEU A 133 -11.13 15.66 4.93
CA LEU A 133 -10.95 14.54 5.87
C LEU A 133 -9.86 14.87 6.90
N LEU A 134 -8.67 15.26 6.45
CA LEU A 134 -7.53 15.56 7.31
C LEU A 134 -7.76 16.78 8.21
N GLY A 135 -8.60 17.73 7.77
CA GLY A 135 -8.97 18.94 8.52
C GLY A 135 -10.12 18.76 9.51
N ALA A 136 -10.85 17.64 9.45
CA ALA A 136 -11.96 17.36 10.36
C ALA A 136 -11.49 17.15 11.81
N ASN A 137 -12.43 17.26 12.76
CA ASN A 137 -12.22 16.96 14.19
C ASN A 137 -10.97 17.65 14.76
N ASP A 138 -10.92 18.98 14.65
CA ASP A 138 -9.77 19.78 15.08
C ASP A 138 -8.44 19.26 14.45
N GLN A 139 -8.46 18.87 13.18
CA GLN A 139 -7.27 18.38 12.46
C GLN A 139 -6.54 17.21 13.12
N ARG A 140 -7.23 16.39 13.96
CA ARG A 140 -6.64 15.23 14.65
C ARG A 140 -5.86 14.35 13.67
N LEU A 141 -6.51 13.94 12.58
CA LEU A 141 -5.90 13.08 11.57
C LEU A 141 -4.61 13.67 10.99
N ARG A 142 -4.62 14.96 10.64
CA ARG A 142 -3.44 15.64 10.10
C ARG A 142 -2.29 15.64 11.10
N ARG A 143 -2.54 16.04 12.35
CA ARG A 143 -1.52 16.13 13.39
C ARG A 143 -0.89 14.76 13.66
N GLU A 144 -1.73 13.76 13.86
CA GLU A 144 -1.30 12.40 14.17
C GLU A 144 -0.59 11.72 13.00
N LEU A 145 -1.03 11.97 11.76
CA LEU A 145 -0.37 11.44 10.56
C LEU A 145 1.04 12.02 10.41
N ASN A 146 1.20 13.33 10.56
CA ASN A 146 2.51 13.96 10.48
C ASN A 146 3.41 13.49 11.63
N TYR A 147 2.87 13.34 12.83
CA TYR A 147 3.60 12.78 13.97
C TYR A 147 4.04 11.32 13.73
N LEU A 148 3.18 10.47 13.15
CA LEU A 148 3.53 9.10 12.75
C LEU A 148 4.75 9.10 11.82
N VAL A 149 4.73 9.95 10.80
CA VAL A 149 5.80 10.08 9.81
C VAL A 149 7.10 10.54 10.46
N GLU A 150 7.05 11.58 11.29
CA GLU A 150 8.20 12.09 12.03
C GLU A 150 8.79 11.01 12.93
N LEU A 151 7.94 10.35 13.72
CA LEU A 151 8.35 9.30 14.64
C LEU A 151 8.97 8.11 13.92
N ARG A 152 8.40 7.67 12.78
CA ARG A 152 9.00 6.63 11.93
C ARG A 152 10.40 7.03 11.50
N ASN A 153 10.59 8.26 11.02
CA ASN A 153 11.88 8.75 10.54
C ASN A 153 12.91 8.71 11.67
N LYS A 154 12.56 9.20 12.86
CA LYS A 154 13.45 9.17 14.02
C LYS A 154 13.85 7.74 14.43
N ILE A 155 12.88 6.82 14.52
CA ILE A 155 13.14 5.40 14.81
C ILE A 155 14.07 4.80 13.76
N ALA A 156 13.83 5.05 12.48
CA ALA A 156 14.66 4.55 11.38
C ALA A 156 16.09 5.10 11.41
N HIS A 157 16.29 6.31 11.93
CA HIS A 157 17.60 6.92 12.13
C HIS A 157 18.29 6.49 13.45
N GLY A 158 17.70 5.56 14.22
CA GLY A 158 18.26 5.09 15.48
C GLY A 158 18.20 6.12 16.61
N GLN A 159 17.36 7.16 16.47
CA GLN A 159 17.17 8.14 17.52
C GLN A 159 16.29 7.55 18.64
N ASN A 160 16.68 7.81 19.89
CA ASN A 160 15.96 7.27 21.04
C ASN A 160 14.64 8.02 21.23
N GLU A 161 13.55 7.41 20.76
CA GLU A 161 12.20 7.90 20.97
C GLU A 161 11.43 6.90 21.83
N ASN A 162 10.92 7.39 22.96
CA ASN A 162 9.98 6.65 23.79
C ASN A 162 8.57 6.87 23.25
N VAL A 163 8.05 5.88 22.55
CA VAL A 163 6.63 5.82 22.19
C VAL A 163 5.92 4.84 23.10
N GLY A 164 4.90 5.32 23.80
CA GLY A 164 4.02 4.47 24.59
C GLY A 164 3.12 3.61 23.71
N VAL A 165 2.77 2.42 24.20
CA VAL A 165 1.87 1.46 23.51
C VAL A 165 0.57 2.13 23.06
N ALA A 166 -0.07 2.91 23.93
CA ALA A 166 -1.31 3.62 23.62
C ALA A 166 -1.15 4.56 22.41
N LYS A 167 -0.03 5.29 22.35
CA LYS A 167 0.25 6.20 21.22
C LYS A 167 0.51 5.41 19.93
N ALA A 168 1.27 4.32 19.99
CA ALA A 168 1.52 3.49 18.81
C ALA A 168 0.23 2.92 18.21
N LEU A 169 -0.73 2.51 19.06
CA LEU A 169 -2.05 2.04 18.63
C LEU A 169 -2.86 3.15 17.95
N ILE A 170 -2.90 4.36 18.53
CA ILE A 170 -3.56 5.52 17.92
C ILE A 170 -2.97 5.83 16.54
N LEU A 171 -1.64 5.79 16.41
CA LEU A 171 -0.98 6.06 15.13
C LEU A 171 -1.26 4.97 14.08
N LYS A 172 -1.40 3.71 14.51
CA LYS A 172 -1.88 2.63 13.63
C LYS A 172 -3.29 2.92 13.12
N GLU A 173 -4.19 3.34 13.99
CA GLU A 173 -5.58 3.68 13.59
C GLU A 173 -5.61 4.83 12.59
N VAL A 174 -4.80 5.87 12.82
CA VAL A 174 -4.67 7.01 11.90
C VAL A 174 -4.15 6.56 10.53
N ALA A 175 -3.16 5.67 10.49
CA ALA A 175 -2.68 5.10 9.23
C ALA A 175 -3.80 4.31 8.50
N CYS A 176 -4.60 3.54 9.23
CA CYS A 176 -5.75 2.82 8.67
C CYS A 176 -6.83 3.76 8.13
N GLU A 177 -7.22 4.79 8.89
CA GLU A 177 -8.26 5.73 8.49
C GLU A 177 -7.90 6.48 7.18
N VAL A 178 -6.64 6.88 7.05
CA VAL A 178 -6.15 7.52 5.82
C VAL A 178 -6.03 6.50 4.67
N ALA A 179 -5.59 5.27 4.95
CA ALA A 179 -5.52 4.20 3.96
C ALA A 179 -6.90 3.81 3.43
N ASP A 180 -7.91 3.75 4.29
CA ASP A 180 -9.30 3.43 3.94
C ASP A 180 -9.87 4.45 2.97
N TRP A 181 -9.54 5.74 3.11
CA TRP A 181 -9.94 6.76 2.15
C TRP A 181 -9.40 6.44 0.74
N TYR A 182 -8.12 6.07 0.61
CA TYR A 182 -7.54 5.65 -0.68
C TYR A 182 -8.18 4.38 -1.21
N ILE A 183 -8.37 3.37 -0.35
CA ILE A 183 -9.05 2.12 -0.74
C ILE A 183 -10.45 2.42 -1.29
N LEU A 184 -11.23 3.26 -0.63
CA LEU A 184 -12.60 3.57 -1.04
C LEU A 184 -12.64 4.38 -2.35
N ARG A 185 -11.76 5.38 -2.50
CA ARG A 185 -11.76 6.28 -3.66
C ARG A 185 -11.17 5.67 -4.93
N PHE A 186 -10.16 4.82 -4.78
CA PHE A 186 -9.49 4.18 -5.91
C PHE A 186 -10.13 2.84 -6.27
N ARG A 187 -11.27 2.47 -5.68
CA ARG A 187 -12.05 1.29 -6.07
C ARG A 187 -12.58 1.48 -7.49
N PRO A 188 -12.14 0.68 -8.48
CA PRO A 188 -12.67 0.73 -9.83
C PRO A 188 -14.15 0.37 -9.82
N ARG A 189 -14.95 1.11 -10.60
CA ARG A 189 -16.37 0.84 -10.83
C ARG A 189 -16.56 -0.17 -11.95
#